data_AF-A0A959DD31-F1
#
_entry.id   AF-A0A959DD31-F1
#
_cell.length_a   1.000
_cell.length_b   1.000
_cell.length_c   1.000
_cell.angle_alpha   90.00
_cell.angle_beta   90.00
_cell.angle_gamma   90.00
#
_symmetry.space_group_name_H-M   'P 1'
#
loop_
_entity.id
_entity.type
_entity.pdbx_description
1 polymer ?
#
loop_
_entity_poly.entity_id
_entity_poly.type
_entity_poly.pdbx_seq_one_letter_code
_entity_poly.pdbx_strand_id
1 'polypeptide(L)'
;MPRKIKSGLIQMSLAKTEGQGTIEEIKEAMVQKHIPFIEEAGKQGVQILCLQEIFNTPYFCPGQDAGWYASAEPVPGPTVERMAAYAKKYQMVMIVPIFEKEQPGVLYNTAAVID
;
A
#
# COMPACT_ATOMS: atom_id res chain seq x y z
N MET A 1 22.10 -25.88 -6.73
CA MET A 1 21.25 -25.82 -5.52
C MET A 1 20.03 -24.94 -5.82
N PRO A 2 18.82 -25.27 -5.33
CA PRO A 2 17.64 -24.45 -5.59
C PRO A 2 17.68 -23.14 -4.79
N ARG A 3 17.35 -22.01 -5.43
CA ARG A 3 17.12 -20.73 -4.75
C ARG A 3 15.69 -20.71 -4.21
N LYS A 4 15.53 -21.02 -2.92
CA LYS A 4 14.23 -20.94 -2.24
C LYS A 4 13.95 -19.49 -1.83
N ILE A 5 12.74 -19.01 -2.09
CA ILE A 5 12.27 -17.66 -1.70
C ILE A 5 11.02 -17.80 -0.85
N LYS A 6 10.96 -17.05 0.26
CA LYS A 6 9.74 -16.93 1.07
C LYS A 6 8.98 -15.66 0.69
N SER A 7 7.77 -15.83 0.16
CA SER A 7 6.88 -14.72 -0.21
C SER A 7 5.72 -14.60 0.78
N GLY A 8 5.20 -13.39 0.95
CA GLY A 8 4.04 -13.08 1.76
C GLY A 8 3.01 -12.25 0.98
N LEU A 9 1.74 -12.49 1.29
CA LEU A 9 0.61 -11.71 0.78
C LEU A 9 -0.17 -11.18 1.98
N ILE A 10 -0.49 -9.90 1.99
CA ILE A 10 -1.35 -9.30 3.02
C ILE A 10 -2.67 -8.90 2.38
N GLN A 11 -3.76 -9.43 2.94
CA GLN A 11 -5.13 -9.06 2.60
C GLN A 11 -5.88 -8.75 3.89
N MET A 12 -6.64 -7.66 3.91
CA MET A 12 -7.50 -7.31 5.03
C MET A 12 -8.72 -6.50 4.61
N SER A 13 -9.75 -6.55 5.45
CA SER A 13 -10.89 -5.67 5.35
C SER A 13 -10.51 -4.22 5.62
N LEU A 14 -11.40 -3.28 5.28
CA LEU A 14 -11.21 -1.87 5.57
C LEU A 14 -11.13 -1.61 7.09
N ALA A 15 -10.29 -0.64 7.46
CA ALA A 15 -10.24 -0.10 8.82
C ALA A 15 -11.33 0.95 9.05
N LYS A 16 -11.59 1.76 8.01
CA LYS A 16 -12.65 2.76 7.91
C LYS A 16 -13.25 2.72 6.51
N THR A 17 -14.55 2.91 6.40
CA THR A 17 -15.27 2.99 5.11
C THR A 17 -15.58 4.45 4.73
N GLU A 18 -16.10 4.64 3.52
CA GLU A 18 -16.67 5.90 3.05
C GLU A 18 -17.62 6.52 4.10
N GLY A 19 -17.44 7.80 4.39
CA GLY A 19 -18.22 8.54 5.38
C GLY A 19 -17.77 8.39 6.84
N GLN A 20 -16.77 7.55 7.14
CA GLN A 20 -16.24 7.38 8.51
C GLN A 20 -15.02 8.27 8.83
N GLY A 21 -14.72 9.25 7.97
CA GLY A 21 -13.62 10.19 8.14
C GLY A 21 -13.25 10.86 6.82
N THR A 22 -12.24 11.73 6.89
CA THR A 22 -11.57 12.28 5.71
C THR A 22 -10.78 11.19 4.97
N ILE A 23 -10.46 11.43 3.69
CA ILE A 23 -9.65 10.50 2.87
C ILE A 23 -8.32 10.21 3.56
N GLU A 24 -7.67 11.24 4.14
CA GLU A 24 -6.39 11.08 4.83
C GLU A 24 -6.53 10.20 6.09
N GLU A 25 -7.60 10.37 6.87
CA GLU A 25 -7.85 9.52 8.04
C GLU A 25 -8.15 8.07 7.66
N ILE A 26 -8.77 7.83 6.50
CA ILE A 26 -9.02 6.48 5.99
C ILE A 26 -7.70 5.86 5.51
N LYS A 27 -6.87 6.61 4.77
CA LYS A 27 -5.53 6.21 4.34
C LYS A 27 -4.67 5.82 5.54
N GLU A 28 -4.58 6.69 6.53
CA GLU A 28 -3.78 6.44 7.72
C GLU A 28 -4.29 5.23 8.50
N ALA A 29 -5.61 5.08 8.66
CA ALA A 29 -6.18 3.92 9.35
C ALA A 29 -5.84 2.59 8.65
N MET A 30 -5.85 2.57 7.31
CA MET A 30 -5.45 1.39 6.54
C MET A 30 -3.96 1.09 6.65
N VAL A 31 -3.10 2.10 6.56
CA VAL A 31 -1.65 1.93 6.72
C VAL A 31 -1.34 1.39 8.12
N GLN A 32 -1.95 1.96 9.17
CA GLN A 32 -1.77 1.49 10.55
C GLN A 32 -2.25 0.06 10.75
N LYS A 33 -3.35 -0.34 10.10
CA LYS A 33 -3.84 -1.73 10.15
C LYS A 33 -2.88 -2.71 9.47
N HIS A 34 -2.16 -2.30 8.43
CA HIS A 34 -1.17 -3.12 7.72
C HIS A 34 0.15 -3.30 8.48
N ILE A 35 0.61 -2.28 9.21
CA ILE A 35 1.94 -2.26 9.84
C ILE A 35 2.22 -3.50 10.71
N PRO A 36 1.34 -3.94 11.62
CA PRO A 36 1.61 -5.12 12.44
C PRO A 36 1.90 -6.39 11.61
N PHE A 37 1.20 -6.58 10.49
CA PHE A 37 1.37 -7.73 9.60
C PHE A 37 2.63 -7.60 8.73
N ILE A 38 2.99 -6.39 8.31
CA ILE A 38 4.27 -6.12 7.64
C ILE A 38 5.43 -6.45 8.59
N GLU A 39 5.35 -6.02 9.85
CA GLU A 39 6.36 -6.35 10.86
C GLU A 39 6.44 -7.84 11.16
N GLU A 40 5.30 -8.53 11.21
CA GLU A 40 5.25 -9.96 11.39
C GLU A 40 5.90 -10.70 10.22
N ALA A 41 5.57 -10.33 8.97
CA ALA A 41 6.20 -10.88 7.77
C ALA A 41 7.72 -10.68 7.78
N GLY A 42 8.18 -9.49 8.18
CA GLY A 42 9.60 -9.19 8.35
C GLY A 42 10.27 -10.06 9.42
N LYS A 43 9.66 -10.22 10.60
CA LYS A 43 10.16 -11.13 11.66
C LYS A 43 10.21 -12.58 11.21
N GLN A 44 9.31 -12.97 10.30
CA GLN A 44 9.25 -14.30 9.72
C GLN A 44 10.24 -14.53 8.55
N GLY A 45 11.04 -13.54 8.18
CA GLY A 45 12.03 -13.65 7.10
C GLY A 45 11.41 -13.71 5.70
N VAL A 46 10.27 -13.06 5.49
CA VAL A 46 9.70 -12.89 4.14
C VAL A 46 10.65 -12.03 3.30
N GLN A 47 10.91 -12.47 2.08
CA GLN A 47 11.83 -11.81 1.13
C GLN A 47 11.09 -11.00 0.07
N ILE A 48 9.81 -11.32 -0.21
CA ILE A 48 8.95 -10.56 -1.11
C ILE A 48 7.56 -10.45 -0.46
N LEU A 49 7.13 -9.24 -0.16
CA LEU A 49 5.83 -8.97 0.47
C LEU A 49 4.94 -8.13 -0.46
N CYS A 50 3.74 -8.62 -0.77
CA CYS A 50 2.77 -7.91 -1.61
C CYS A 50 1.55 -7.48 -0.79
N LEU A 51 1.14 -6.23 -0.98
CA LEU A 51 -0.10 -5.69 -0.44
C LEU A 51 -1.24 -5.79 -1.47
N GLN A 52 -2.48 -5.70 -1.00
CA GLN A 52 -3.65 -5.68 -1.89
C GLN A 52 -3.69 -4.43 -2.79
N GLU A 53 -4.48 -4.49 -3.86
CA GLU A 53 -4.69 -3.36 -4.78
C GLU A 53 -5.22 -2.13 -4.03
N ILE A 54 -4.60 -0.96 -4.29
CA ILE A 54 -4.86 0.33 -3.61
C ILE A 54 -5.04 0.11 -2.09
N PHE A 55 -4.01 -0.45 -1.45
CA PHE A 55 -4.14 -1.04 -0.11
C PHE A 55 -4.57 -0.06 0.99
N ASN A 56 -4.38 1.24 0.76
CA ASN A 56 -4.63 2.30 1.73
C ASN A 56 -6.02 2.95 1.57
N THR A 57 -6.86 2.56 0.61
CA THR A 57 -8.22 3.11 0.49
C THR A 57 -9.26 2.00 0.31
N PRO A 58 -10.57 2.32 0.43
CA PRO A 58 -11.62 1.54 -0.19
C PRO A 58 -11.37 1.36 -1.68
N TYR A 59 -11.85 0.24 -2.24
CA TYR A 59 -11.76 0.01 -3.66
C TYR A 59 -12.84 0.82 -4.39
N PHE A 60 -12.49 2.05 -4.77
CA PHE A 60 -13.41 3.03 -5.33
C PHE A 60 -13.53 2.96 -6.86
N CYS A 61 -12.74 2.14 -7.56
CA CYS A 61 -12.77 1.97 -9.02
C CYS A 61 -14.19 1.73 -9.62
N PRO A 62 -15.10 0.95 -8.98
CA PRO A 62 -16.47 0.82 -9.46
C PRO A 62 -17.40 1.98 -9.04
N GLY A 63 -16.95 2.84 -8.13
CA GLY A 63 -17.71 3.99 -7.62
C GLY A 63 -17.69 5.19 -8.58
N GLN A 64 -18.61 6.12 -8.35
CA GLN A 64 -18.70 7.38 -9.11
C GLN A 64 -18.22 8.59 -8.30
N ASP A 65 -17.73 8.39 -7.07
CA ASP A 65 -17.25 9.48 -6.23
C ASP A 65 -15.84 9.94 -6.65
N ALA A 66 -15.79 11.01 -7.43
CA ALA A 66 -14.55 11.65 -7.86
C ALA A 66 -13.73 12.24 -6.68
N GLY A 67 -14.31 12.35 -5.48
CA GLY A 67 -13.60 12.76 -4.27
C GLY A 67 -12.38 11.88 -3.98
N TRP A 68 -12.45 10.59 -4.32
CA TRP A 68 -11.34 9.65 -4.15
C TRP A 68 -10.10 9.98 -4.98
N TYR A 69 -10.20 10.84 -6.00
CA TYR A 69 -9.02 11.29 -6.75
C TYR A 69 -8.05 12.12 -5.90
N ALA A 70 -8.54 12.71 -4.80
CA ALA A 70 -7.69 13.38 -3.82
C ALA A 70 -6.79 12.40 -3.03
N SER A 71 -7.06 11.09 -3.08
CA SER A 71 -6.20 10.08 -2.46
C SER A 71 -4.89 9.85 -3.21
N ALA A 72 -4.84 10.24 -4.49
CA ALA A 72 -3.71 10.01 -5.37
C ALA A 72 -2.46 10.76 -4.90
N GLU A 73 -1.31 10.11 -4.98
CA GLU A 73 -0.02 10.66 -4.56
C GLU A 73 1.07 10.42 -5.62
N PRO A 74 2.16 11.23 -5.65
CA PRO A 74 3.28 10.94 -6.54
C PRO A 74 3.96 9.62 -6.18
N VAL A 75 4.64 9.02 -7.16
CA VAL A 75 5.49 7.83 -6.96
C VAL A 75 6.93 8.21 -7.35
N PRO A 76 7.89 8.29 -6.42
CA PRO A 76 7.75 8.10 -4.98
C PRO A 76 6.96 9.22 -4.29
N GLY A 77 6.36 8.89 -3.17
CA GLY A 77 5.52 9.76 -2.35
C GLY A 77 5.39 9.21 -0.93
N PRO A 78 4.54 9.83 -0.07
CA PRO A 78 4.55 9.56 1.36
C PRO A 78 4.27 8.10 1.73
N THR A 79 3.36 7.42 1.03
CA THR A 79 3.08 6.00 1.31
C THR A 79 4.25 5.12 0.87
N VAL A 80 4.82 5.36 -0.32
CA VAL A 80 5.96 4.61 -0.85
C VAL A 80 7.20 4.78 0.03
N GLU A 81 7.52 6.00 0.44
CA GLU A 81 8.65 6.29 1.34
C GLU A 81 8.49 5.61 2.71
N ARG A 82 7.28 5.62 3.25
CA ARG A 82 6.97 4.92 4.50
C ARG A 82 7.15 3.41 4.36
N MET A 83 6.69 2.80 3.26
CA MET A 83 6.88 1.37 3.01
C MET A 83 8.36 1.03 2.76
N ALA A 84 9.12 1.92 2.11
CA ALA A 84 10.55 1.74 1.89
C ALA A 84 11.35 1.63 3.19
N ALA A 85 10.92 2.32 4.26
CA ALA A 85 11.52 2.16 5.58
C ALA A 85 11.37 0.71 6.12
N TYR A 86 10.23 0.05 5.86
CA TYR A 86 10.00 -1.34 6.26
C TYR A 86 10.74 -2.34 5.37
N ALA A 87 10.76 -2.11 4.05
CA ALA A 87 11.55 -2.89 3.10
C ALA A 87 13.03 -2.93 3.54
N LYS A 88 13.60 -1.76 3.82
CA LYS A 88 14.96 -1.60 4.35
C LYS A 88 15.16 -2.26 5.72
N LYS A 89 14.24 -2.05 6.67
CA LYS A 89 14.32 -2.59 8.04
C LYS A 89 14.42 -4.11 8.05
N TYR A 90 13.70 -4.77 7.15
CA TYR A 90 13.60 -6.24 7.13
C TYR A 90 14.33 -6.91 5.97
N GLN A 91 15.06 -6.12 5.15
CA GLN A 91 15.76 -6.61 3.96
C GLN A 91 14.84 -7.43 3.04
N MET A 92 13.65 -6.89 2.77
CA MET A 92 12.63 -7.53 1.93
C MET A 92 12.23 -6.62 0.77
N VAL A 93 11.91 -7.22 -0.37
CA VAL A 93 11.23 -6.52 -1.46
C VAL A 93 9.78 -6.29 -1.07
N MET A 94 9.27 -5.08 -1.27
CA MET A 94 7.86 -4.75 -1.07
C MET A 94 7.18 -4.34 -2.38
N ILE A 95 6.02 -4.93 -2.65
CA ILE A 95 5.12 -4.53 -3.74
C ILE A 95 3.96 -3.75 -3.12
N VAL A 96 3.86 -2.47 -3.48
CA VAL A 96 2.99 -1.48 -2.84
C VAL A 96 2.04 -0.88 -3.89
N PRO A 97 0.83 -1.46 -4.07
CA PRO A 97 -0.17 -0.92 -4.99
C PRO A 97 -0.84 0.34 -4.43
N ILE A 98 -0.77 1.46 -5.14
CA ILE A 98 -1.36 2.74 -4.77
C ILE A 98 -1.98 3.44 -5.99
N PHE A 99 -2.75 4.49 -5.73
CA PHE A 99 -3.27 5.36 -6.76
C PHE A 99 -2.28 6.52 -7.00
N GLU A 100 -1.69 6.55 -8.19
CA GLU A 100 -0.61 7.48 -8.55
C GLU A 100 -1.15 8.75 -9.20
N LYS A 101 -0.53 9.88 -8.87
CA LYS A 101 -0.66 11.14 -9.59
C LYS A 101 0.65 11.47 -10.31
N GLU A 102 0.71 11.19 -11.61
CA GLU A 102 1.90 11.47 -12.44
C GLU A 102 2.00 12.97 -12.76
N GLN A 103 0.89 13.56 -13.24
CA GLN A 103 0.80 14.98 -13.57
C GLN A 103 -0.65 15.48 -13.35
N PRO A 104 -0.90 16.81 -13.32
CA PRO A 104 -2.26 17.32 -13.15
C PRO A 104 -3.26 16.71 -14.14
N GLY A 105 -4.28 16.04 -13.62
CA GLY A 105 -5.32 15.38 -14.43
C GLY A 105 -4.97 14.00 -14.99
N VAL A 106 -3.77 13.46 -14.72
CA VAL A 106 -3.36 12.12 -15.15
C VAL A 106 -3.05 11.27 -13.93
N LEU A 107 -3.86 10.23 -13.73
CA LEU A 107 -3.83 9.34 -12.57
C LEU A 107 -3.72 7.88 -13.03
N TYR A 108 -2.97 7.07 -12.30
CA TYR A 108 -2.75 5.66 -12.62
C TYR A 108 -3.03 4.73 -11.45
N ASN A 109 -3.41 3.50 -11.77
CA ASN A 109 -3.31 2.38 -10.85
C ASN A 109 -1.89 1.83 -10.95
N THR A 110 -1.10 1.99 -9.89
CA THR A 110 0.35 1.76 -9.94
C THR A 110 0.79 0.85 -8.81
N ALA A 111 1.74 -0.05 -9.09
CA ALA A 111 2.43 -0.84 -8.08
C ALA A 111 3.89 -0.42 -7.99
N ALA A 112 4.28 0.20 -6.88
CA ALA A 112 5.69 0.49 -6.60
C ALA A 112 6.39 -0.79 -6.11
N VAL A 113 7.54 -1.12 -6.70
CA VAL A 113 8.40 -2.23 -6.27
C VAL A 113 9.64 -1.64 -5.61
N ILE A 114 9.84 -1.95 -4.33
CA ILE A 114 10.89 -1.38 -3.47
C ILE A 114 11.86 -2.50 -3.07
N ASP A 115 13.17 -2.23 -3.17
CA ASP A 115 14.29 -3.12 -2.77
C ASP A 115 15.25 -2.36 -1.84
#